data_AF-A0AA50CSL0-F1
#
_entry.id   AF-A0AA50CSL0-F1
#
_cell.length_a   1.000
_cell.length_b   1.000
_cell.length_c   1.000
_cell.angle_alpha   90.00
_cell.angle_beta   90.00
_cell.angle_gamma   90.00
#
_symmetry.space_group_name_H-M   'P 1'
#
loop_
_entity.id
_entity.type
_entity.pdbx_description
1 polymer ?
#
loop_
_entity_poly.entity_id
_entity_poly.type
_entity_poly.pdbx_seq_one_letter_code
_entity_poly.pdbx_strand_id
1 'polypeptide(L)'
;MTGKKKSTDARFLGPLEARALGLTRTGGVFVGRIGGSLIKVPGGFTQRGSGRRRFLKPMLFGGKKLWIDGDDVGGFVIGPPRSGKGASLIVPNCLLWPDSIVVLDMRGETYEATAGFRSKFSRVLRFSPADENGDTECYNPLDFVAIDPDQRDIDINSIAMALLPTPKGDAYWISDARALFAGVTSWVLENPDILDKDKNLGTVLNVVEGGDQPLREWLEEVANPELRETWISSFTYTTLARFAVMASKQFDGIYGSLAAAVRPFKNNRILRATARSTFDIRAMRRENMSLYLDFRIQQIASIGPIFNVLMVQFMDYMSRNMMKRGERRVLVLLDEFQNLGKLENALTVATVLGGYGIPCWFFVQSLRSIDNVYTREGRQALVNSARAQIFLGAQDPEDQRYVSQLLGERKEVTVDKAVSTGVTLFDRKGATMSHKTAMRPLMRPDELGSMNETRCIIKLRNQQPILGVRNFYYADKELTKRAWLQMRAPSKETSVEGVGNFEFEVPEAGPSPVSASQIISIPGAKFAANSSAVLRKPPSQLQPEQFHELPEGANETPRPGQNSDPSCTSPAPDFKSALDASALRKAGADQSIEKILTIFKSSPAKKRAAKKVRKEVTLALADE
;
A
#
# COMPACT_ATOMS: atom_id res chain seq x y z
N MET A 1 3.65 -44.93 36.68
CA MET A 1 3.61 -44.07 35.47
C MET A 1 3.26 -44.92 34.26
N THR A 2 1.98 -44.99 33.87
CA THR A 2 1.57 -45.71 32.66
C THR A 2 2.05 -44.93 31.43
N GLY A 3 3.15 -45.39 30.85
CA GLY A 3 3.70 -44.86 29.60
C GLY A 3 2.77 -45.11 28.43
N LYS A 4 1.73 -44.29 28.27
CA LYS A 4 1.07 -44.15 26.96
C LYS A 4 2.09 -43.54 26.02
N LYS A 5 2.67 -44.36 25.13
CA LYS A 5 3.42 -43.88 23.96
C LYS A 5 2.59 -42.79 23.30
N LYS A 6 3.03 -41.53 23.36
CA LYS A 6 2.38 -40.45 22.60
C LYS A 6 2.47 -40.85 21.13
N SER A 7 1.33 -41.07 20.48
CA SER A 7 1.32 -41.37 19.05
C SER A 7 2.02 -40.24 18.30
N THR A 8 2.92 -40.59 17.38
CA THR A 8 3.62 -39.67 16.49
C THR A 8 2.76 -39.24 15.29
N ASP A 9 1.53 -39.75 15.18
CA ASP A 9 0.63 -39.46 14.09
C ASP A 9 0.20 -37.97 14.09
N ALA A 10 0.10 -37.38 12.90
CA ALA A 10 -0.40 -36.02 12.75
C ALA A 10 -1.86 -35.92 13.19
N ARG A 11 -2.21 -34.85 13.92
CA ARG A 11 -3.59 -34.57 14.32
C ARG A 11 -3.81 -33.10 14.60
N PHE A 12 -5.07 -32.67 14.55
CA PHE A 12 -5.42 -31.33 14.99
C PHE A 12 -5.36 -31.19 16.50
N LEU A 13 -4.85 -30.06 16.98
CA LEU A 13 -4.86 -29.69 18.38
C LEU A 13 -6.28 -29.43 18.88
N GLY A 14 -6.58 -29.93 20.08
CA GLY A 14 -7.83 -29.66 20.77
C GLY A 14 -7.84 -28.32 21.52
N PRO A 15 -9.02 -27.81 21.94
CA PRO A 15 -9.14 -26.58 22.72
C PRO A 15 -8.35 -26.56 24.03
N LEU A 16 -8.26 -27.70 24.73
CA LEU A 16 -7.50 -27.82 25.98
C LEU A 16 -5.99 -27.71 25.76
N GLU A 17 -5.50 -28.28 24.66
CA GLU A 17 -4.09 -28.23 24.29
C GLU A 17 -3.69 -26.83 23.82
N ALA A 18 -4.54 -26.19 23.02
CA ALA A 18 -4.35 -24.79 22.64
C ALA A 18 -4.31 -23.85 23.86
N ARG A 19 -5.10 -24.14 24.90
CA ARG A 19 -5.03 -23.43 26.19
C ARG A 19 -3.72 -23.71 26.91
N ALA A 20 -3.26 -24.96 26.95
CA ALA A 20 -1.99 -25.35 27.57
C ALA A 20 -0.79 -24.70 26.89
N LEU A 21 -0.84 -24.50 25.57
CA LEU A 21 0.14 -23.74 24.79
C LEU A 21 0.05 -22.21 24.95
N GLY A 22 -0.86 -21.72 25.80
CA GLY A 22 -1.02 -20.28 26.06
C GLY A 22 -1.76 -19.51 24.96
N LEU A 23 -2.17 -20.16 23.85
CA LEU A 23 -2.77 -19.50 22.68
C LEU A 23 -4.13 -18.85 22.97
N THR A 24 -4.75 -19.16 24.10
CA THR A 24 -6.03 -18.54 24.50
C THR A 24 -5.87 -17.32 25.41
N ARG A 25 -4.64 -16.98 25.82
CA ARG A 25 -4.36 -15.77 26.60
C ARG A 25 -4.33 -14.59 25.66
N THR A 26 -4.97 -13.49 26.06
CA THR A 26 -4.92 -12.23 25.32
C THR A 26 -3.52 -11.64 25.45
N GLY A 27 -2.90 -11.37 24.32
CA GLY A 27 -1.52 -10.88 24.22
C GLY A 27 -0.98 -11.21 22.84
N GLY A 28 -0.49 -10.21 22.11
CA GLY A 28 0.05 -10.40 20.77
C GLY A 28 -1.00 -10.43 19.65
N VAL A 29 -0.66 -11.09 18.55
CA VAL A 29 -1.38 -11.03 17.27
C VAL A 29 -2.53 -12.04 17.26
N PHE A 30 -3.70 -11.60 16.82
CA PHE A 30 -4.89 -12.43 16.69
C PHE A 30 -4.81 -13.31 15.43
N VAL A 31 -5.02 -14.62 15.57
CA VAL A 31 -4.83 -15.59 14.47
C VAL A 31 -6.04 -16.42 14.11
N GLY A 32 -7.14 -16.28 14.84
CA GLY A 32 -8.38 -16.99 14.57
C GLY A 32 -9.08 -17.49 15.82
N ARG A 33 -9.90 -18.53 15.69
CA ARG A 33 -10.63 -19.12 16.83
C ARG A 33 -10.48 -20.63 16.84
N ILE A 34 -10.51 -21.22 18.03
CA ILE A 34 -10.67 -22.65 18.21
C ILE A 34 -12.04 -22.95 18.81
N GLY A 35 -12.74 -23.92 18.21
CA GLY A 35 -14.13 -24.24 18.54
C GLY A 35 -15.12 -23.14 18.15
N GLY A 36 -16.37 -23.31 18.59
CA GLY A 36 -17.47 -22.45 18.19
C GLY A 36 -17.94 -22.70 16.75
N SER A 37 -18.95 -21.94 16.34
CA SER A 37 -19.54 -22.04 15.00
C SER A 37 -19.94 -20.67 14.47
N LEU A 38 -19.84 -20.52 13.15
CA LEU A 38 -20.38 -19.37 12.43
C LEU A 38 -21.77 -19.75 11.93
N ILE A 39 -22.81 -19.15 12.51
CA ILE A 39 -24.22 -19.45 12.22
C ILE A 39 -24.85 -18.26 11.52
N LYS A 40 -25.77 -18.51 10.60
CA LYS A 40 -26.60 -17.48 9.97
C LYS A 40 -27.91 -17.35 10.75
N VAL A 41 -28.12 -16.21 11.39
CA VAL A 41 -29.33 -15.92 12.16
C VAL A 41 -30.24 -14.95 11.40
N PRO A 42 -31.57 -15.05 11.52
CA PRO A 42 -32.49 -14.03 11.00
C PRO A 42 -32.17 -12.67 11.61
N GLY A 43 -32.08 -11.61 10.80
CA GLY A 43 -31.76 -10.29 11.36
C GLY A 43 -31.40 -9.16 10.42
N GLY A 44 -31.64 -9.28 9.10
CA GLY A 44 -31.57 -8.15 8.17
C GLY A 44 -30.25 -7.35 8.22
N PHE A 45 -29.21 -7.78 7.51
CA PHE A 45 -27.93 -7.07 7.44
C PHE A 45 -27.64 -6.58 6.02
N THR A 46 -27.23 -5.32 5.85
CA THR A 46 -26.77 -4.81 4.57
C THR A 46 -25.31 -5.19 4.37
N GLN A 47 -25.02 -6.03 3.37
CA GLN A 47 -23.66 -6.39 3.03
C GLN A 47 -22.96 -5.19 2.38
N ARG A 48 -22.11 -4.50 3.15
CA ARG A 48 -21.24 -3.43 2.63
C ARG A 48 -20.30 -4.00 1.56
N GLY A 49 -20.11 -3.24 0.48
CA GLY A 49 -19.48 -3.67 -0.78
C GLY A 49 -20.49 -3.92 -1.92
N SER A 50 -21.66 -4.50 -1.63
CA SER A 50 -22.71 -4.73 -2.66
C SER A 50 -23.98 -3.90 -2.46
N GLY A 51 -24.15 -3.28 -1.28
CA GLY A 51 -25.38 -2.59 -0.89
C GLY A 51 -26.59 -3.50 -0.70
N ARG A 52 -26.47 -4.81 -0.94
CA ARG A 52 -27.59 -5.76 -0.86
C ARG A 52 -27.98 -6.02 0.60
N ARG A 53 -29.26 -5.84 0.88
CA ARG A 53 -29.86 -6.23 2.16
C ARG A 53 -30.05 -7.75 2.18
N ARG A 54 -29.41 -8.43 3.13
CA ARG A 54 -29.55 -9.87 3.36
C ARG A 54 -30.45 -10.09 4.57
N PHE A 55 -31.35 -11.06 4.48
CA PHE A 55 -32.25 -11.40 5.60
C PHE A 55 -31.54 -12.13 6.74
N LEU A 56 -30.45 -12.83 6.42
CA LEU A 56 -29.64 -13.59 7.38
C LEU A 56 -28.34 -12.85 7.69
N LYS A 57 -28.07 -12.66 8.99
CA LYS A 57 -26.84 -12.08 9.53
C LYS A 57 -25.92 -13.19 10.03
N PRO A 58 -24.65 -13.24 9.62
CA PRO A 58 -23.68 -14.16 10.20
C PRO A 58 -23.35 -13.74 11.64
N MET A 59 -23.32 -14.69 12.56
CA MET A 59 -22.97 -14.48 13.97
C MET A 59 -22.09 -15.63 14.46
N LEU A 60 -21.07 -15.28 15.25
CA LEU A 60 -20.23 -16.27 15.90
C LEU A 60 -20.81 -16.67 17.25
N PHE A 61 -20.90 -17.99 17.47
CA PHE A 61 -21.37 -18.57 18.72
C PHE A 61 -20.29 -19.47 19.33
N GLY A 62 -19.95 -19.24 20.60
CA GLY A 62 -18.95 -20.02 21.34
C GLY A 62 -17.53 -19.91 20.79
N GLY A 63 -16.66 -20.83 21.24
CA GLY A 63 -15.24 -20.87 20.86
C GLY A 63 -14.38 -19.82 21.56
N LYS A 64 -13.05 -19.96 21.45
CA LYS A 64 -12.07 -19.03 22.04
C LYS A 64 -11.22 -18.40 20.95
N LYS A 65 -10.94 -17.09 21.09
CA LYS A 65 -9.96 -16.37 20.26
C LYS A 65 -8.57 -16.97 20.52
N LEU A 66 -7.79 -17.10 19.46
CA LEU A 66 -6.41 -17.54 19.48
C LEU A 66 -5.48 -16.36 19.23
N TRP A 67 -4.40 -16.33 20.01
CA TRP A 67 -3.41 -15.28 20.02
C TRP A 67 -2.02 -15.90 19.96
N ILE A 68 -1.11 -15.20 19.31
CA ILE A 68 0.30 -15.53 19.30
C ILE A 68 1.05 -14.34 19.86
N ASP A 69 1.75 -14.58 20.97
CA ASP A 69 2.59 -13.59 21.61
C ASP A 69 4.06 -14.04 21.62
N GLY A 70 4.95 -13.07 21.84
CA GLY A 70 6.40 -13.24 21.81
C GLY A 70 7.08 -12.29 20.84
N ASP A 71 8.41 -12.43 20.77
CA ASP A 71 9.27 -11.54 19.99
C ASP A 71 9.34 -11.98 18.52
N ASP A 72 9.40 -13.29 18.23
CA ASP A 72 9.48 -13.88 16.87
C ASP A 72 8.12 -14.05 16.15
N VAL A 73 7.18 -13.10 16.22
CA VAL A 73 5.77 -13.32 15.81
C VAL A 73 5.47 -12.94 14.36
N GLY A 74 6.38 -13.28 13.45
CA GLY A 74 6.12 -13.19 12.01
C GLY A 74 5.04 -14.19 11.57
N GLY A 75 4.11 -13.76 10.72
CA GLY A 75 3.02 -14.60 10.20
C GLY A 75 2.96 -14.62 8.68
N PHE A 76 2.59 -15.76 8.12
CA PHE A 76 2.36 -15.94 6.69
C PHE A 76 0.96 -16.48 6.46
N VAL A 77 0.15 -15.76 5.69
CA VAL A 77 -1.27 -16.09 5.47
C VAL A 77 -1.52 -16.30 3.98
N ILE A 78 -2.00 -17.49 3.64
CA ILE A 78 -2.44 -17.83 2.28
C ILE A 78 -3.95 -17.88 2.26
N GLY A 79 -4.55 -17.15 1.33
CA GLY A 79 -5.96 -17.28 1.07
C GLY A 79 -6.30 -16.79 -0.33
N PRO A 80 -7.05 -17.56 -1.13
CA PRO A 80 -7.43 -17.18 -2.48
C PRO A 80 -8.22 -15.86 -2.48
N PRO A 81 -8.40 -15.22 -3.66
CA PRO A 81 -9.27 -14.05 -3.79
C PRO A 81 -10.64 -14.30 -3.12
N ARG A 82 -11.15 -13.28 -2.42
CA ARG A 82 -12.44 -13.33 -1.69
C ARG A 82 -12.53 -14.37 -0.55
N SER A 83 -11.41 -14.97 -0.12
CA SER A 83 -11.36 -15.84 1.08
C SER A 83 -11.64 -15.09 2.40
N GLY A 84 -11.62 -13.77 2.39
CA GLY A 84 -11.89 -12.94 3.56
C GLY A 84 -10.69 -12.67 4.45
N LYS A 85 -9.44 -12.75 3.93
CA LYS A 85 -8.20 -12.34 4.64
C LYS A 85 -8.36 -11.03 5.41
N GLY A 86 -8.81 -9.98 4.70
CA GLY A 86 -9.11 -8.67 5.28
C GLY A 86 -10.12 -8.74 6.41
N ALA A 87 -11.27 -9.37 6.16
CA ALA A 87 -12.39 -9.41 7.10
C ALA A 87 -12.17 -10.32 8.32
N SER A 88 -11.34 -11.37 8.23
CA SER A 88 -11.15 -12.35 9.30
C SER A 88 -9.83 -12.23 10.06
N LEU A 89 -8.85 -11.51 9.53
CA LEU A 89 -7.52 -11.36 10.16
C LEU A 89 -7.04 -9.91 10.19
N ILE A 90 -6.97 -9.20 9.05
CA ILE A 90 -6.37 -7.86 8.98
C ILE A 90 -7.18 -6.84 9.81
N VAL A 91 -8.46 -6.66 9.49
CA VAL A 91 -9.36 -5.75 10.20
C VAL A 91 -9.49 -6.12 11.68
N PRO A 92 -9.71 -7.40 12.05
CA PRO A 92 -9.67 -7.82 13.46
C PRO A 92 -8.38 -7.43 14.18
N ASN A 93 -7.20 -7.65 13.59
CA ASN A 93 -5.93 -7.28 14.21
C ASN A 93 -5.81 -5.77 14.40
N CYS A 94 -6.18 -4.96 13.39
CA CYS A 94 -6.18 -3.50 13.52
C CYS A 94 -7.09 -3.00 14.66
N LEU A 95 -8.20 -3.70 14.95
CA LEU A 95 -9.16 -3.35 16.01
C LEU A 95 -8.84 -3.94 17.40
N LEU A 96 -7.95 -4.93 17.46
CA LEU A 96 -7.58 -5.64 18.69
C LEU A 96 -6.17 -5.29 19.18
N TRP A 97 -5.27 -4.91 18.27
CA TRP A 97 -3.90 -4.54 18.59
C TRP A 97 -3.85 -3.15 19.25
N PRO A 98 -3.31 -3.03 20.48
CA PRO A 98 -3.40 -1.80 21.27
C PRO A 98 -2.36 -0.74 20.88
N ASP A 99 -1.24 -1.16 20.31
CA ASP A 99 -0.09 -0.30 20.02
C ASP A 99 -0.03 0.08 18.53
N SER A 100 1.13 0.56 18.08
CA SER A 100 1.35 1.08 16.74
C SER A 100 1.14 0.01 15.67
N ILE A 101 0.61 0.41 14.52
CA ILE A 101 0.46 -0.46 13.34
C ILE A 101 1.01 0.22 12.09
N VAL A 102 1.55 -0.59 11.19
CA VAL A 102 1.84 -0.22 9.81
C VAL A 102 1.07 -1.19 8.92
N VAL A 103 0.16 -0.67 8.11
CA VAL A 103 -0.72 -1.50 7.27
C VAL A 103 -0.56 -1.09 5.82
N LEU A 104 -0.13 -2.03 4.99
CA LEU A 104 -0.29 -1.90 3.54
C LEU A 104 -1.73 -2.20 3.17
N ASP A 105 -2.44 -1.19 2.69
CA ASP A 105 -3.85 -1.26 2.33
C ASP A 105 -4.03 -0.96 0.84
N MET A 106 -4.08 -2.01 0.02
CA MET A 106 -4.21 -1.86 -1.44
C MET A 106 -5.61 -1.46 -1.91
N ARG A 107 -6.61 -1.51 -0.99
CA ARG A 107 -8.03 -1.30 -1.33
C ARG A 107 -8.67 -0.16 -0.54
N GLY A 108 -8.00 0.39 0.47
CA GLY A 108 -8.54 1.40 1.39
C GLY A 108 -9.55 0.84 2.41
N GLU A 109 -10.02 -0.40 2.24
CA GLU A 109 -11.04 -1.01 3.10
C GLU A 109 -10.60 -1.15 4.56
N THR A 110 -9.29 -1.33 4.80
CA THR A 110 -8.77 -1.50 6.16
C THR A 110 -8.75 -0.17 6.89
N TYR A 111 -8.29 0.90 6.23
CA TYR A 111 -8.35 2.26 6.75
C TYR A 111 -9.79 2.64 7.11
N GLU A 112 -10.71 2.55 6.15
CA GLU A 112 -12.12 2.92 6.35
C GLU A 112 -12.79 2.13 7.49
N ALA A 113 -12.47 0.84 7.61
CA ALA A 113 -13.07 -0.02 8.62
C ALA A 113 -12.51 0.22 10.03
N THR A 114 -11.31 0.79 10.18
CA THR A 114 -10.59 0.73 11.47
C THR A 114 -10.09 2.08 12.00
N ALA A 115 -9.89 3.07 11.13
CA ALA A 115 -9.35 4.38 11.47
C ALA A 115 -10.12 5.06 12.63
N GLY A 116 -11.45 5.16 12.57
CA GLY A 116 -12.21 5.87 13.61
C GLY A 116 -12.27 5.18 14.99
N PHE A 117 -11.99 3.87 15.07
CA PHE A 117 -11.78 3.25 16.38
C PHE A 117 -10.37 3.54 16.89
N ARG A 118 -9.37 3.40 16.02
CA ARG A 118 -7.97 3.60 16.36
C ARG A 118 -7.64 5.04 16.72
N SER A 119 -8.35 6.01 16.15
CA SER A 119 -8.21 7.44 16.48
C SER A 119 -8.56 7.77 17.93
N LYS A 120 -9.17 6.83 18.68
CA LYS A 120 -9.45 7.00 20.12
C LYS A 120 -8.22 6.80 21.01
N PHE A 121 -7.16 6.15 20.51
CA PHE A 121 -5.99 5.78 21.32
C PHE A 121 -4.64 5.87 20.57
N SER A 122 -4.66 6.16 19.27
CA SER A 122 -3.49 6.28 18.42
C SER A 122 -3.65 7.43 17.43
N ARG A 123 -2.53 8.03 17.01
CA ARG A 123 -2.50 8.99 15.89
C ARG A 123 -2.68 8.22 14.58
N VAL A 124 -3.78 8.45 13.89
CA VAL A 124 -4.09 7.78 12.63
C VAL A 124 -3.53 8.59 11.46
N LEU A 125 -2.71 7.95 10.63
CA LEU A 125 -1.98 8.55 9.52
C LEU A 125 -2.32 7.77 8.25
N ARG A 126 -2.67 8.48 7.16
CA ARG A 126 -2.91 7.87 5.85
C ARG A 126 -1.92 8.44 4.84
N PHE A 127 -1.00 7.61 4.37
CA PHE A 127 -0.09 7.95 3.29
C PHE A 127 -0.66 7.41 1.98
N SER A 128 -1.25 8.30 1.17
CA SER A 128 -1.82 8.03 -0.14
C SER A 128 -1.29 9.03 -1.18
N PRO A 129 -0.06 8.83 -1.68
CA PRO A 129 0.65 9.83 -2.51
C PRO A 129 -0.08 10.25 -3.79
N ALA A 130 -1.02 9.43 -4.28
CA ALA A 130 -1.75 9.68 -5.51
C ALA A 130 -3.27 9.85 -5.27
N ASP A 131 -3.65 10.20 -4.04
CA ASP A 131 -4.99 10.70 -3.71
C ASP A 131 -5.35 11.90 -4.59
N GLU A 132 -6.57 11.89 -5.15
CA GLU A 132 -7.01 12.90 -6.11
C GLU A 132 -7.25 14.27 -5.46
N ASN A 133 -7.70 14.27 -4.22
CA ASN A 133 -7.98 15.47 -3.44
C ASN A 133 -6.73 15.97 -2.70
N GLY A 134 -5.62 15.21 -2.76
CA GLY A 134 -4.42 15.51 -2.00
C GLY A 134 -4.59 15.25 -0.49
N ASP A 135 -5.58 14.46 -0.10
CA ASP A 135 -5.75 14.03 1.28
C ASP A 135 -4.73 12.93 1.59
N THR A 136 -3.52 13.34 1.93
CA THR A 136 -2.43 12.44 2.27
C THR A 136 -1.51 13.09 3.29
N GLU A 137 -1.05 12.28 4.22
CA GLU A 137 0.15 12.59 4.98
C GLU A 137 1.35 12.67 4.02
N CYS A 138 2.39 13.39 4.42
CA CYS A 138 3.60 13.52 3.62
C CYS A 138 4.77 12.78 4.30
N TYR A 139 5.67 12.26 3.48
CA TYR A 139 6.87 11.56 3.90
C TYR A 139 8.01 11.93 2.94
N ASN A 140 8.98 12.70 3.43
CA ASN A 140 10.20 13.01 2.70
C ASN A 140 11.30 12.03 3.12
N PRO A 141 11.79 11.14 2.24
CA PRO A 141 12.87 10.22 2.57
C PRO A 141 14.13 10.90 3.08
N LEU A 142 14.38 12.14 2.66
CA LEU A 142 15.60 12.88 3.00
C LEU A 142 15.61 13.38 4.46
N ASP A 143 14.44 13.54 5.10
CA ASP A 143 14.34 13.92 6.53
C ASP A 143 14.88 12.82 7.48
N PHE A 144 15.09 11.62 6.94
CA PHE A 144 15.55 10.43 7.65
C PHE A 144 16.98 10.05 7.30
N VAL A 145 17.71 10.92 6.59
CA VAL A 145 19.13 10.77 6.36
C VAL A 145 19.90 11.33 7.56
N ALA A 146 20.92 10.61 8.03
CA ALA A 146 21.74 11.07 9.14
C ALA A 146 22.48 12.38 8.83
N ILE A 147 22.72 13.20 9.86
CA ILE A 147 23.56 14.40 9.77
C ILE A 147 25.05 14.01 9.79
N ASP A 148 25.38 12.93 10.52
CA ASP A 148 26.73 12.38 10.58
C ASP A 148 27.20 11.95 9.18
N PRO A 149 28.34 12.48 8.67
CA PRO A 149 28.78 12.24 7.29
C PRO A 149 28.93 10.74 6.94
N ASP A 150 29.52 9.94 7.84
CA ASP A 150 29.79 8.53 7.57
C ASP A 150 28.48 7.74 7.44
N GLN A 151 27.51 7.98 8.33
CA GLN A 151 26.20 7.33 8.25
C GLN A 151 25.34 7.88 7.10
N ARG A 152 25.44 9.18 6.82
CA ARG A 152 24.68 9.85 5.75
C ARG A 152 24.95 9.20 4.39
N ASP A 153 26.20 8.88 4.10
CA ASP A 153 26.59 8.29 2.83
C ASP A 153 25.98 6.88 2.67
N ILE A 154 25.90 6.11 3.75
CA ILE A 154 25.22 4.80 3.79
C ILE A 154 23.72 4.96 3.56
N ASP A 155 23.10 5.94 4.20
CA ASP A 155 21.65 6.22 4.09
C ASP A 155 21.28 6.65 2.66
N ILE A 156 22.06 7.55 2.05
CA ILE A 156 21.84 8.03 0.67
C ILE A 156 21.97 6.87 -0.33
N ASN A 157 23.01 6.04 -0.20
CA ASN A 157 23.19 4.87 -1.08
C ASN A 157 22.05 3.86 -0.92
N SER A 158 21.56 3.67 0.31
CA SER A 158 20.41 2.80 0.60
C SER A 158 19.12 3.34 -0.04
N ILE A 159 18.89 4.66 0.02
CA ILE A 159 17.77 5.32 -0.68
C ILE A 159 17.91 5.13 -2.19
N ALA A 160 19.10 5.39 -2.77
CA ALA A 160 19.33 5.24 -4.20
C ALA A 160 19.06 3.80 -4.68
N MET A 161 19.51 2.80 -3.93
CA MET A 161 19.27 1.39 -4.23
C MET A 161 17.78 1.03 -4.17
N ALA A 162 17.05 1.52 -3.16
CA ALA A 162 15.63 1.23 -2.99
C ALA A 162 14.74 1.98 -4.00
N LEU A 163 15.11 3.20 -4.37
CA LEU A 163 14.37 4.05 -5.31
C LEU A 163 14.61 3.66 -6.78
N LEU A 164 15.80 3.16 -7.09
CA LEU A 164 16.22 2.76 -8.45
C LEU A 164 16.47 1.24 -8.49
N PRO A 165 15.41 0.39 -8.45
CA PRO A 165 15.57 -1.06 -8.41
C PRO A 165 16.24 -1.59 -9.68
N THR A 166 16.95 -2.72 -9.58
CA THR A 166 17.66 -3.30 -10.73
C THR A 166 16.64 -3.88 -11.72
N PRO A 167 16.61 -3.43 -13.00
CA PRO A 167 15.76 -4.03 -14.00
C PRO A 167 16.17 -5.48 -14.27
N LYS A 168 15.24 -6.31 -14.76
CA LYS A 168 15.58 -7.66 -15.24
C LYS A 168 16.41 -7.55 -16.52
N GLY A 169 17.74 -7.58 -16.43
CA GLY A 169 18.64 -7.43 -17.59
C GLY A 169 19.92 -6.66 -17.29
N ASP A 170 20.33 -5.79 -18.21
CA ASP A 170 21.59 -5.00 -18.17
C ASP A 170 21.73 -4.19 -16.88
N ALA A 171 22.46 -4.78 -15.92
CA ALA A 171 22.67 -4.25 -14.58
C ALA A 171 23.84 -3.25 -14.50
N TYR A 172 24.57 -3.02 -15.59
CA TYR A 172 25.76 -2.16 -15.56
C TYR A 172 25.40 -0.69 -15.36
N TRP A 173 24.47 -0.17 -16.18
CA TRP A 173 24.11 1.25 -16.19
C TRP A 173 23.39 1.72 -14.91
N ILE A 174 22.66 0.82 -14.24
CA ILE A 174 21.89 1.20 -13.05
C ILE A 174 22.79 1.49 -11.85
N SER A 175 23.96 0.84 -11.74
CA SER A 175 24.90 1.09 -10.65
C SER A 175 25.44 2.52 -10.72
N ASP A 176 25.84 2.96 -11.92
CA ASP A 176 26.32 4.32 -12.11
C ASP A 176 25.19 5.35 -12.02
N ALA A 177 23.97 5.03 -12.47
CA ALA A 177 22.81 5.89 -12.27
C ALA A 177 22.50 6.10 -10.78
N ARG A 178 22.61 5.05 -9.94
CA ARG A 178 22.47 5.16 -8.48
C ARG A 178 23.53 6.05 -7.87
N ALA A 179 24.78 5.89 -8.28
CA ALA A 179 25.88 6.73 -7.79
C ALA A 179 25.70 8.20 -8.18
N LEU A 180 25.25 8.48 -9.42
CA LEU A 180 24.92 9.83 -9.85
C LEU A 180 23.80 10.43 -9.00
N PHE A 181 22.71 9.68 -8.80
CA PHE A 181 21.61 10.10 -7.93
C PHE A 181 22.07 10.34 -6.49
N ALA A 182 22.91 9.46 -5.94
CA ALA A 182 23.47 9.58 -4.60
C ALA A 182 24.33 10.85 -4.45
N GLY A 183 25.21 11.13 -5.41
CA GLY A 183 26.04 12.33 -5.43
C GLY A 183 25.20 13.61 -5.47
N VAL A 184 24.17 13.66 -6.33
CA VAL A 184 23.25 14.82 -6.40
C VAL A 184 22.47 14.98 -5.10
N THR A 185 21.98 13.87 -4.52
CA THR A 185 21.27 13.90 -3.24
C THR A 185 22.16 14.42 -2.11
N SER A 186 23.41 13.98 -2.05
CA SER A 186 24.40 14.44 -1.07
C SER A 186 24.66 15.94 -1.23
N TRP A 187 24.83 16.41 -2.46
CA TRP A 187 24.99 17.84 -2.75
C TRP A 187 23.78 18.67 -2.29
N VAL A 188 22.55 18.22 -2.57
CA VAL A 188 21.33 18.92 -2.13
C VAL A 188 21.25 19.00 -0.60
N LEU A 189 21.66 17.95 0.11
CA LEU A 189 21.65 17.93 1.57
C LEU A 189 22.72 18.84 2.19
N GLU A 190 23.89 18.95 1.55
CA GLU A 190 25.03 19.76 2.00
C GLU A 190 24.91 21.24 1.64
N ASN A 191 24.22 21.56 0.54
CA ASN A 191 24.21 22.91 0.00
C ASN A 191 23.54 23.90 0.99
N PRO A 192 24.27 24.93 1.48
CA PRO A 192 23.74 25.91 2.42
C PRO A 192 22.71 26.87 1.80
N ASP A 193 22.73 27.05 0.48
CA ASP A 193 21.78 27.92 -0.23
C ASP A 193 20.40 27.26 -0.38
N ILE A 194 20.32 25.94 -0.20
CA ILE A 194 19.07 25.20 -0.19
C ILE A 194 18.55 25.17 1.25
N LEU A 195 17.45 25.87 1.49
CA LEU A 195 16.78 25.86 2.78
C LEU A 195 16.36 24.44 3.17
N ASP A 196 16.42 24.10 4.46
CA ASP A 196 16.11 22.73 4.92
C ASP A 196 14.73 22.23 4.50
N LYS A 197 13.73 23.13 4.43
CA LYS A 197 12.38 22.81 3.93
C LYS A 197 12.33 22.39 2.46
N ASP A 198 13.34 22.78 1.69
CA ASP A 198 13.47 22.53 0.25
C ASP A 198 14.43 21.36 -0.02
N LYS A 199 15.04 20.76 1.01
CA LYS A 199 15.85 19.53 0.90
C LYS A 199 14.96 18.30 0.79
N ASN A 200 14.31 18.14 -0.37
CA ASN A 200 13.38 17.05 -0.65
C ASN A 200 13.64 16.39 -2.00
N LEU A 201 12.94 15.28 -2.26
CA LEU A 201 13.10 14.53 -3.50
C LEU A 201 12.81 15.38 -4.75
N GLY A 202 11.90 16.35 -4.68
CA GLY A 202 11.59 17.24 -5.81
C GLY A 202 12.79 18.10 -6.22
N THR A 203 13.53 18.63 -5.26
CA THR A 203 14.76 19.40 -5.50
C THR A 203 15.85 18.54 -6.12
N VAL A 204 16.05 17.32 -5.61
CA VAL A 204 17.00 16.35 -6.20
C VAL A 204 16.62 16.06 -7.66
N LEU A 205 15.34 15.82 -7.94
CA LEU A 205 14.86 15.57 -9.30
C LEU A 205 15.02 16.78 -10.23
N ASN A 206 14.83 18.00 -9.72
CA ASN A 206 15.06 19.23 -10.49
C ASN A 206 16.53 19.36 -10.95
N VAL A 207 17.47 19.05 -10.05
CA VAL A 207 18.91 19.05 -10.38
C VAL A 207 19.24 17.95 -11.38
N VAL A 208 18.75 16.72 -11.16
CA VAL A 208 18.98 15.58 -12.07
C VAL A 208 18.50 15.90 -13.48
N GLU A 209 17.34 16.53 -13.65
CA GLU A 209 16.78 16.83 -14.98
C GLU A 209 17.41 18.03 -15.67
N GLY A 210 18.33 18.73 -15.00
CA GLY A 210 18.96 19.93 -15.53
C GLY A 210 18.01 21.13 -15.63
N GLY A 211 17.10 21.28 -14.65
CA GLY A 211 16.03 22.27 -14.67
C GLY A 211 16.50 23.71 -14.90
N ASP A 212 17.43 24.19 -14.07
CA ASP A 212 17.95 25.57 -14.16
C ASP A 212 19.26 25.68 -14.98
N GLN A 213 19.98 24.57 -15.12
CA GLN A 213 21.16 24.43 -15.98
C GLN A 213 21.40 22.97 -16.35
N PRO A 214 21.97 22.67 -17.54
CA PRO A 214 22.24 21.30 -17.96
C PRO A 214 23.07 20.52 -16.94
N LEU A 215 22.67 19.29 -16.64
CA LEU A 215 23.31 18.46 -15.60
C LEU A 215 24.82 18.32 -15.81
N ARG A 216 25.26 18.19 -17.07
CA ARG A 216 26.69 18.05 -17.40
C ARG A 216 27.50 19.31 -17.10
N GLU A 217 26.98 20.47 -17.47
CA GLU A 217 27.63 21.77 -17.17
C GLU A 217 27.74 21.96 -15.65
N TRP A 218 26.67 21.65 -14.91
CA TRP A 218 26.70 21.68 -13.44
C TRP A 218 27.73 20.69 -12.85
N LEU A 219 27.83 19.48 -13.39
CA LEU A 219 28.83 18.50 -12.95
C LEU A 219 30.26 19.00 -13.16
N GLU A 220 30.51 19.70 -14.27
CA GLU A 220 31.81 20.30 -14.58
C GLU A 220 32.15 21.44 -13.60
N GLU A 221 31.18 22.28 -13.24
CA GLU A 221 31.34 23.31 -12.21
C GLU A 221 31.70 22.70 -10.84
N VAL A 222 30.94 21.68 -10.40
CA VAL A 222 31.17 21.02 -9.10
C VAL A 222 32.47 20.22 -9.07
N ALA A 223 32.90 19.68 -10.22
CA ALA A 223 34.15 18.93 -10.34
C ALA A 223 35.39 19.82 -10.42
N ASN A 224 35.24 21.13 -10.70
CA ASN A 224 36.37 22.03 -10.83
C ASN A 224 37.01 22.30 -9.45
N PRO A 225 38.28 21.90 -9.21
CA PRO A 225 38.94 22.09 -7.92
C PRO A 225 39.08 23.57 -7.51
N GLU A 226 39.11 24.50 -8.47
CA GLU A 226 39.24 25.93 -8.22
C GLU A 226 37.90 26.59 -7.83
N LEU A 227 36.79 26.04 -8.34
CA LEU A 227 35.42 26.47 -8.00
C LEU A 227 34.83 25.64 -6.86
N ARG A 228 35.56 24.63 -6.40
CA ARG A 228 35.09 23.71 -5.37
C ARG A 228 34.97 24.46 -4.06
N GLU A 229 33.72 24.55 -3.62
CA GLU A 229 33.40 25.08 -2.32
C GLU A 229 33.90 24.17 -1.17
N THR A 230 34.32 24.82 -0.08
CA THR A 230 34.89 24.12 1.09
C THR A 230 33.88 23.24 1.84
N TRP A 231 32.58 23.53 1.70
CA TRP A 231 31.51 22.78 2.33
C TRP A 231 31.18 21.44 1.63
N ILE A 232 31.67 21.23 0.40
CA ILE A 232 31.42 19.99 -0.35
C ILE A 232 32.28 18.87 0.23
N SER A 233 31.63 17.85 0.79
CA SER A 233 32.35 16.71 1.37
C SER A 233 33.16 15.93 0.33
N SER A 234 34.13 15.16 0.82
CA SER A 234 34.91 14.26 -0.04
C SER A 234 34.01 13.25 -0.77
N PHE A 235 32.99 12.71 -0.11
CA PHE A 235 32.03 11.78 -0.70
C PHE A 235 31.27 12.43 -1.86
N THR A 236 30.65 13.59 -1.65
CA THR A 236 29.92 14.33 -2.69
C THR A 236 30.81 14.61 -3.90
N TYR A 237 32.00 15.17 -3.65
CA TYR A 237 32.94 15.52 -4.70
C TYR A 237 33.43 14.30 -5.50
N THR A 238 33.93 13.26 -4.84
CA THR A 238 34.47 12.07 -5.51
C THR A 238 33.39 11.30 -6.29
N THR A 239 32.16 11.31 -5.79
CA THR A 239 31.02 10.68 -6.45
C THR A 239 30.62 11.44 -7.72
N LEU A 240 30.61 12.78 -7.69
CA LEU A 240 30.18 13.62 -8.82
C LEU A 240 31.30 13.84 -9.86
N ALA A 241 32.54 14.08 -9.42
CA ALA A 241 33.65 14.47 -10.30
C ALA A 241 33.93 13.43 -11.40
N ARG A 242 33.76 12.15 -11.10
CA ARG A 242 33.95 11.06 -12.07
C ARG A 242 33.00 11.16 -13.28
N PHE A 243 31.82 11.78 -13.13
CA PHE A 243 30.85 11.93 -14.21
C PHE A 243 31.14 13.14 -15.10
N ALA A 244 31.80 14.18 -14.58
CA ALA A 244 32.22 15.33 -15.35
C ALA A 244 33.24 14.94 -16.44
N VAL A 245 34.26 14.15 -16.06
CA VAL A 245 35.30 13.66 -16.98
C VAL A 245 34.89 12.43 -17.80
N MET A 246 33.68 11.91 -17.61
CA MET A 246 33.20 10.73 -18.33
C MET A 246 32.83 11.05 -19.79
N ALA A 247 33.21 10.16 -20.71
CA ALA A 247 32.89 10.29 -22.14
C ALA A 247 31.38 10.48 -22.39
N SER A 248 31.03 11.41 -23.28
CA SER A 248 29.64 11.87 -23.47
C SER A 248 28.66 10.73 -23.74
N LYS A 249 29.00 9.79 -24.64
CA LYS A 249 28.13 8.64 -24.96
C LYS A 249 27.84 7.74 -23.74
N GLN A 250 28.84 7.55 -22.88
CA GLN A 250 28.68 6.72 -21.68
C GLN A 250 27.79 7.43 -20.67
N PHE A 251 28.00 8.74 -20.48
CA PHE A 251 27.17 9.57 -19.63
C PHE A 251 25.72 9.63 -20.12
N ASP A 252 25.48 9.79 -21.42
CA ASP A 252 24.13 9.84 -21.99
C ASP A 252 23.36 8.53 -21.73
N GLY A 253 24.05 7.38 -21.76
CA GLY A 253 23.47 6.10 -21.38
C GLY A 253 23.08 6.00 -19.90
N ILE A 254 23.93 6.52 -19.01
CA ILE A 254 23.66 6.58 -17.56
C ILE A 254 22.53 7.55 -17.26
N TYR A 255 22.58 8.75 -17.86
CA TYR A 255 21.55 9.78 -17.73
C TYR A 255 20.20 9.28 -18.23
N GLY A 256 20.16 8.64 -19.42
CA GLY A 256 18.95 8.03 -19.95
C GLY A 256 18.37 6.96 -19.02
N SER A 257 19.22 6.15 -18.40
CA SER A 257 18.80 5.14 -17.41
C SER A 257 18.24 5.79 -16.14
N LEU A 258 18.90 6.83 -15.63
CA LEU A 258 18.44 7.58 -14.46
C LEU A 258 17.11 8.29 -14.73
N ALA A 259 17.02 9.05 -15.82
CA ALA A 259 15.83 9.78 -16.25
C ALA A 259 14.63 8.85 -16.43
N ALA A 260 14.84 7.66 -17.03
CA ALA A 260 13.79 6.65 -17.17
C ALA A 260 13.30 6.14 -15.81
N ALA A 261 14.23 5.90 -14.87
CA ALA A 261 13.91 5.38 -13.56
C ALA A 261 13.23 6.42 -12.65
N VAL A 262 13.56 7.71 -12.78
CA VAL A 262 12.95 8.77 -11.96
C VAL A 262 11.67 9.36 -12.55
N ARG A 263 11.39 9.13 -13.84
CA ARG A 263 10.19 9.60 -14.54
C ARG A 263 8.88 9.39 -13.76
N PRO A 264 8.63 8.26 -13.08
CA PRO A 264 7.39 8.06 -12.35
C PRO A 264 7.18 9.05 -11.19
N PHE A 265 8.26 9.60 -10.61
CA PHE A 265 8.19 10.53 -9.47
C PHE A 265 7.87 11.97 -9.87
N LYS A 266 7.89 12.29 -11.17
CA LYS A 266 7.54 13.63 -11.69
C LYS A 266 6.08 14.01 -11.51
N ASN A 267 5.23 13.08 -11.06
CA ASN A 267 3.84 13.37 -10.79
C ASN A 267 3.73 14.39 -9.62
N ASN A 268 3.08 15.53 -9.86
CA ASN A 268 2.87 16.58 -8.85
C ASN A 268 2.27 16.07 -7.54
N ARG A 269 1.43 15.02 -7.58
CA ARG A 269 0.86 14.41 -6.38
C ARG A 269 1.93 13.71 -5.54
N ILE A 270 2.83 12.99 -6.21
CA ILE A 270 3.96 12.31 -5.57
C ILE A 270 4.93 13.34 -5.01
N LEU A 271 5.33 14.35 -5.80
CA LEU A 271 6.21 15.43 -5.34
C LEU A 271 5.68 16.11 -4.08
N ARG A 272 4.37 16.43 -4.04
CA ARG A 272 3.71 17.00 -2.86
C ARG A 272 3.71 16.05 -1.67
N ALA A 273 3.48 14.76 -1.90
CA ALA A 273 3.52 13.73 -0.85
C ALA A 273 4.95 13.52 -0.30
N THR A 274 5.99 13.79 -1.09
CA THR A 274 7.40 13.66 -0.69
C THR A 274 8.12 14.96 -0.36
N ALA A 275 7.41 16.09 -0.36
CA ALA A 275 8.02 17.40 -0.14
C ALA A 275 8.46 17.66 1.31
N ARG A 276 7.80 17.00 2.28
CA ARG A 276 8.07 17.14 3.73
C ARG A 276 7.60 15.89 4.46
N SER A 277 8.03 15.66 5.70
CA SER A 277 7.45 14.63 6.56
C SER A 277 6.42 15.22 7.53
N THR A 278 5.22 14.65 7.57
CA THR A 278 4.19 14.99 8.59
C THR A 278 4.21 14.03 9.78
N PHE A 279 4.91 12.91 9.65
CA PHE A 279 5.09 11.91 10.70
C PHE A 279 6.54 11.42 10.73
N ASP A 280 6.96 10.93 11.90
CA ASP A 280 8.30 10.40 12.11
C ASP A 280 8.24 8.89 12.38
N ILE A 281 8.81 8.09 11.48
CA ILE A 281 8.85 6.63 11.62
C ILE A 281 9.68 6.16 12.82
N ARG A 282 10.65 6.96 13.28
CA ARG A 282 11.52 6.69 14.44
C ARG A 282 10.74 6.78 15.75
N ALA A 283 9.66 7.58 15.77
CA ALA A 283 8.83 7.79 16.94
C ALA A 283 7.81 6.67 17.17
N MET A 284 7.58 5.75 16.22
CA MET A 284 6.51 4.73 16.32
C MET A 284 6.63 3.75 17.50
N ARG A 285 7.82 3.59 18.09
CA ARG A 285 8.02 2.82 19.34
C ARG A 285 7.73 3.62 20.61
N ARG A 286 7.70 4.96 20.52
CA ARG A 286 7.48 5.88 21.66
C ARG A 286 6.03 6.38 21.66
N GLU A 287 5.55 6.77 20.49
CA GLU A 287 4.20 7.27 20.23
C GLU A 287 3.33 6.18 19.61
N ASN A 288 2.04 6.16 19.96
CA ASN A 288 1.11 5.21 19.37
C ASN A 288 0.61 5.73 18.01
N MET A 289 1.11 5.15 16.94
CA MET A 289 0.83 5.59 15.57
C MET A 289 0.20 4.47 14.74
N SER A 290 -0.79 4.82 13.93
CA SER A 290 -1.46 3.91 13.01
C SER A 290 -1.26 4.40 11.59
N LEU A 291 -0.23 3.87 10.93
CA LEU A 291 0.15 4.24 9.58
C LEU A 291 -0.50 3.31 8.57
N TYR A 292 -1.38 3.87 7.74
CA TYR A 292 -2.00 3.18 6.61
C TYR A 292 -1.33 3.64 5.32
N LEU A 293 -0.75 2.69 4.61
CA LEU A 293 -0.09 2.87 3.33
C LEU A 293 -1.08 2.50 2.24
N ASP A 294 -1.76 3.51 1.71
CA ASP A 294 -2.89 3.37 0.79
C ASP A 294 -2.39 3.52 -0.66
N PHE A 295 -2.08 2.37 -1.27
CA PHE A 295 -1.53 2.31 -2.63
C PHE A 295 -2.49 1.54 -3.55
N ARG A 296 -3.20 2.27 -4.40
CA ARG A 296 -4.10 1.70 -5.40
C ARG A 296 -3.28 0.99 -6.49
N ILE A 297 -3.79 -0.15 -6.98
CA ILE A 297 -3.07 -1.04 -7.93
C ILE A 297 -2.61 -0.30 -9.19
N GLN A 298 -3.40 0.65 -9.69
CA GLN A 298 -3.11 1.42 -10.90
C GLN A 298 -1.86 2.31 -10.77
N GLN A 299 -1.40 2.59 -9.55
CA GLN A 299 -0.37 3.58 -9.23
C GLN A 299 0.92 2.94 -8.72
N ILE A 300 0.96 1.61 -8.66
CA ILE A 300 2.08 0.87 -8.06
C ILE A 300 3.41 1.14 -8.78
N ALA A 301 3.41 1.20 -10.12
CA ALA A 301 4.64 1.40 -10.89
C ALA A 301 5.38 2.69 -10.49
N SER A 302 4.64 3.72 -10.04
CA SER A 302 5.20 5.00 -9.61
C SER A 302 5.48 5.06 -8.11
N ILE A 303 4.68 4.38 -7.28
CA ILE A 303 4.74 4.50 -5.82
C ILE A 303 5.58 3.39 -5.17
N GLY A 304 5.70 2.23 -5.82
CA GLY A 304 6.44 1.06 -5.34
C GLY A 304 7.86 1.39 -4.86
N PRO A 305 8.67 2.16 -5.61
CA PRO A 305 10.01 2.54 -5.13
C PRO A 305 10.00 3.44 -3.89
N ILE A 306 9.05 4.38 -3.75
CA ILE A 306 8.93 5.21 -2.55
C ILE A 306 8.55 4.34 -1.34
N PHE A 307 7.65 3.38 -1.54
CA PHE A 307 7.33 2.39 -0.52
C PHE A 307 8.56 1.56 -0.14
N ASN A 308 9.38 1.12 -1.11
CA ASN A 308 10.61 0.40 -0.84
C ASN A 308 11.54 1.23 0.07
N VAL A 309 11.73 2.52 -0.25
CA VAL A 309 12.54 3.43 0.56
C VAL A 309 11.98 3.55 1.99
N LEU A 310 10.66 3.76 2.13
CA LEU A 310 10.00 3.84 3.43
C LEU A 310 10.18 2.55 4.24
N MET A 311 10.01 1.38 3.62
CA MET A 311 10.19 0.09 4.28
C MET A 311 11.64 -0.19 4.67
N VAL A 312 12.61 0.19 3.83
CA VAL A 312 14.03 0.04 4.13
C VAL A 312 14.43 0.93 5.29
N GLN A 313 14.05 2.21 5.28
CA GLN A 313 14.32 3.11 6.40
C GLN A 313 13.59 2.66 7.66
N PHE A 314 12.32 2.26 7.56
CA PHE A 314 11.59 1.69 8.69
C PHE A 314 12.31 0.49 9.28
N MET A 315 12.74 -0.46 8.44
CA MET A 315 13.47 -1.64 8.88
C MET A 315 14.77 -1.27 9.58
N ASP A 316 15.56 -0.38 8.98
CA ASP A 316 16.83 0.07 9.55
C ASP A 316 16.62 0.63 10.96
N TYR A 317 15.77 1.65 11.11
CA TYR A 317 15.49 2.28 12.41
C TYR A 317 14.96 1.31 13.46
N MET A 318 14.08 0.40 13.04
CA MET A 318 13.50 -0.60 13.92
C MET A 318 14.49 -1.70 14.32
N SER A 319 15.54 -1.93 13.53
CA SER A 319 16.57 -2.95 13.78
C SER A 319 17.81 -2.40 14.50
N ARG A 320 17.95 -1.08 14.70
CA ARG A 320 19.12 -0.51 15.40
C ARG A 320 19.23 -0.92 16.86
N ASN A 321 18.10 -1.10 17.55
CA ASN A 321 18.06 -1.43 18.98
C ASN A 321 16.98 -2.45 19.29
N MET A 322 17.26 -3.34 20.25
CA MET A 322 16.23 -4.18 20.84
C MET A 322 15.19 -3.33 21.57
N MET A 323 13.93 -3.76 21.53
CA MET A 323 12.82 -3.06 22.19
C MET A 323 13.09 -2.93 23.69
N LYS A 324 13.06 -1.70 24.21
CA LYS A 324 13.28 -1.42 25.63
C LYS A 324 11.98 -1.58 26.42
N ARG A 325 12.10 -1.81 27.74
CA ARG A 325 10.92 -1.83 28.62
C ARG A 325 10.19 -0.49 28.57
N GLY A 326 8.88 -0.52 28.33
CA GLY A 326 8.04 0.68 28.21
C GLY A 326 7.89 1.20 26.78
N GLU A 327 8.62 0.66 25.80
CA GLU A 327 8.37 0.93 24.38
C GLU A 327 7.13 0.18 23.89
N ARG A 328 6.48 0.75 22.88
CA ARG A 328 5.28 0.21 22.23
C ARG A 328 5.66 -0.77 21.13
N ARG A 329 4.85 -1.82 20.99
CA ARG A 329 5.04 -2.82 19.93
C ARG A 329 4.48 -2.30 18.60
N VAL A 330 5.22 -2.51 17.52
CA VAL A 330 4.77 -2.15 16.17
C VAL A 330 4.34 -3.41 15.43
N LEU A 331 3.08 -3.47 14.97
CA LEU A 331 2.59 -4.58 14.14
C LEU A 331 2.55 -4.16 12.68
N VAL A 332 3.23 -4.93 11.82
CA VAL A 332 3.29 -4.68 10.38
C VAL A 332 2.40 -5.70 9.67
N LEU A 333 1.39 -5.22 8.94
CA LEU A 333 0.46 -6.03 8.16
C LEU A 333 0.63 -5.68 6.67
N LEU A 334 1.11 -6.62 5.88
CA LEU A 334 1.41 -6.43 4.47
C LEU A 334 0.40 -7.19 3.60
N ASP A 335 -0.68 -6.52 3.20
CA ASP A 335 -1.68 -7.11 2.30
C ASP A 335 -1.23 -7.07 0.84
N GLU A 336 -1.25 -8.23 0.19
CA GLU A 336 -0.92 -8.40 -1.22
C GLU A 336 0.39 -7.69 -1.67
N PHE A 337 1.39 -7.66 -0.78
CA PHE A 337 2.65 -6.92 -0.97
C PHE A 337 3.41 -7.29 -2.23
N GLN A 338 3.24 -8.52 -2.75
CA GLN A 338 3.82 -8.96 -4.01
C GLN A 338 3.39 -8.09 -5.21
N ASN A 339 2.26 -7.39 -5.10
CA ASN A 339 1.81 -6.47 -6.14
C ASN A 339 2.71 -5.24 -6.24
N LEU A 340 3.39 -4.82 -5.15
CA LEU A 340 4.26 -3.63 -5.13
C LEU A 340 5.60 -3.83 -5.86
N GLY A 341 5.83 -5.03 -6.41
CA GLY A 341 7.10 -5.43 -6.99
C GLY A 341 8.01 -6.08 -5.97
N LYS A 342 9.25 -6.35 -6.38
CA LYS A 342 10.25 -6.95 -5.51
C LYS A 342 10.72 -5.90 -4.50
N LEU A 343 10.26 -6.02 -3.25
CA LEU A 343 10.95 -5.40 -2.12
C LEU A 343 12.35 -6.03 -2.05
N GLU A 344 13.40 -5.28 -2.43
CA GLU A 344 14.77 -5.79 -2.54
C GLU A 344 15.21 -6.53 -1.27
N ASN A 345 14.69 -6.14 -0.10
CA ASN A 345 15.00 -6.72 1.21
C ASN A 345 13.81 -7.37 1.94
N ALA A 346 12.70 -7.76 1.27
CA ALA A 346 11.53 -8.34 1.97
C ALA A 346 11.85 -9.54 2.87
N LEU A 347 12.79 -10.39 2.45
CA LEU A 347 13.25 -11.54 3.24
C LEU A 347 13.96 -11.08 4.52
N THR A 348 14.85 -10.09 4.38
CA THR A 348 15.54 -9.44 5.48
C THR A 348 14.55 -8.75 6.42
N VAL A 349 13.54 -8.07 5.89
CA VAL A 349 12.46 -7.46 6.68
C VAL A 349 11.79 -8.52 7.55
N ALA A 350 11.41 -9.67 6.97
CA ALA A 350 10.73 -10.73 7.69
C ALA A 350 11.59 -11.37 8.80
N THR A 351 12.88 -11.57 8.55
CA THR A 351 13.80 -12.24 9.50
C THR A 351 14.33 -11.27 10.56
N VAL A 352 14.77 -10.09 10.14
CA VAL A 352 15.38 -9.08 11.02
C VAL A 352 14.34 -8.49 11.93
N LEU A 353 13.22 -7.96 11.42
CA LEU A 353 12.21 -7.32 12.27
C LEU A 353 11.62 -8.28 13.29
N GLY A 354 11.45 -9.56 12.91
CA GLY A 354 11.04 -10.62 13.85
C GLY A 354 12.01 -10.73 15.02
N GLY A 355 13.32 -10.76 14.77
CA GLY A 355 14.35 -10.81 15.82
C GLY A 355 14.35 -9.58 16.74
N TYR A 356 13.88 -8.41 16.26
CA TYR A 356 13.76 -7.18 17.05
C TYR A 356 12.39 -6.99 17.71
N GLY A 357 11.55 -8.03 17.76
CA GLY A 357 10.25 -8.00 18.43
C GLY A 357 9.13 -7.30 17.64
N ILE A 358 9.30 -7.13 16.32
CA ILE A 358 8.31 -6.50 15.44
C ILE A 358 7.61 -7.57 14.60
N PRO A 359 6.37 -7.94 14.96
CA PRO A 359 5.61 -8.93 14.19
C PRO A 359 5.27 -8.41 12.79
N CYS A 360 5.77 -9.11 11.77
CA CYS A 360 5.47 -8.84 10.36
C CYS A 360 4.57 -9.94 9.79
N TRP A 361 3.43 -9.55 9.22
CA TRP A 361 2.44 -10.47 8.68
C TRP A 361 2.25 -10.26 7.18
N PHE A 362 2.52 -11.30 6.41
CA PHE A 362 2.39 -11.29 4.96
C PHE A 362 1.09 -11.99 4.55
N PHE A 363 0.25 -11.31 3.77
CA PHE A 363 -0.99 -11.87 3.26
C PHE A 363 -0.91 -12.04 1.75
N VAL A 364 -0.95 -13.29 1.30
CA VAL A 364 -0.78 -13.65 -0.11
C VAL A 364 -2.00 -14.38 -0.65
N GLN A 365 -2.20 -14.32 -1.96
CA GLN A 365 -3.29 -15.04 -2.61
C GLN A 365 -2.95 -16.51 -2.86
N SER A 366 -1.72 -16.77 -3.33
CA SER A 366 -1.17 -18.10 -3.59
C SER A 366 0.35 -18.09 -3.43
N LEU A 367 0.98 -19.27 -3.26
CA LEU A 367 2.44 -19.36 -3.22
C LEU A 367 3.08 -19.01 -4.57
N ARG A 368 2.41 -19.36 -5.67
CA ARG A 368 2.86 -19.03 -7.03
C ARG A 368 3.00 -17.53 -7.26
N SER A 369 2.14 -16.71 -6.64
CA SER A 369 2.25 -15.24 -6.74
C SER A 369 3.57 -14.71 -6.15
N ILE A 370 4.12 -15.41 -5.16
CA ILE A 370 5.41 -15.08 -4.54
C ILE A 370 6.56 -15.58 -5.40
N ASP A 371 6.46 -16.79 -5.95
CA ASP A 371 7.49 -17.35 -6.84
C ASP A 371 7.77 -16.44 -8.05
N ASN A 372 6.73 -15.78 -8.59
CA ASN A 372 6.85 -14.85 -9.71
C ASN A 372 7.71 -13.61 -9.39
N VAL A 373 7.77 -13.19 -8.13
CA VAL A 373 8.45 -11.97 -7.69
C VAL A 373 9.78 -12.28 -6.98
N TYR A 374 9.81 -13.32 -6.15
CA TYR A 374 10.90 -13.64 -5.22
C TYR A 374 11.60 -14.98 -5.50
N THR A 375 11.27 -15.65 -6.60
CA THR A 375 11.71 -17.02 -6.90
C THR A 375 11.24 -18.04 -5.85
N ARG A 376 11.49 -19.33 -6.11
CA ARG A 376 11.09 -20.43 -5.22
C ARG A 376 11.89 -20.43 -3.92
N GLU A 377 13.15 -20.05 -3.99
CA GLU A 377 14.07 -19.94 -2.86
C GLU A 377 13.62 -18.82 -1.92
N GLY A 378 13.27 -17.65 -2.47
CA GLY A 378 12.75 -16.54 -1.68
C GLY A 378 11.40 -16.87 -1.03
N ARG A 379 10.50 -17.57 -1.74
CA ARG A 379 9.27 -18.09 -1.12
C ARG A 379 9.58 -18.96 0.09
N GLN A 380 10.49 -19.94 -0.03
CA GLN A 380 10.83 -20.83 1.07
C GLN A 380 11.39 -20.07 2.27
N ALA A 381 12.29 -19.11 2.02
CA ALA A 381 12.84 -18.26 3.08
C ALA A 381 11.74 -17.47 3.82
N LEU A 382 10.79 -16.88 3.09
CA LEU A 382 9.69 -16.11 3.65
C LEU A 382 8.71 -16.97 4.46
N VAL A 383 8.39 -18.16 3.97
CA VAL A 383 7.46 -19.06 4.66
C VAL A 383 8.11 -19.71 5.89
N ASN A 384 9.41 -20.00 5.83
CA ASN A 384 10.16 -20.59 6.94
C ASN A 384 10.44 -19.57 8.06
N SER A 385 10.62 -18.29 7.73
CA SER A 385 10.81 -17.23 8.72
C SER A 385 9.56 -17.00 9.57
N ALA A 386 8.37 -17.26 9.02
CA ALA A 386 7.10 -17.15 9.74
C ALA A 386 6.98 -18.18 10.88
N ARG A 387 6.59 -17.70 12.06
CA ARG A 387 6.23 -18.52 13.23
C ARG A 387 4.86 -19.15 13.08
N ALA A 388 3.96 -18.46 12.39
CA ALA A 388 2.59 -18.89 12.15
C ALA A 388 2.28 -18.90 10.66
N GLN A 389 1.80 -20.03 10.16
CA GLN A 389 1.29 -20.18 8.82
C GLN A 389 -0.21 -20.42 8.87
N ILE A 390 -1.00 -19.55 8.24
CA ILE A 390 -2.46 -19.64 8.24
C ILE A 390 -2.96 -19.85 6.82
N PHE A 391 -3.77 -20.89 6.62
CA PHE A 391 -4.36 -21.21 5.34
C PHE A 391 -5.88 -21.03 5.42
N LEU A 392 -6.41 -20.12 4.60
CA LEU A 392 -7.85 -19.85 4.46
C LEU A 392 -8.46 -20.64 3.30
N GLY A 393 -7.88 -21.80 2.98
CA GLY A 393 -8.19 -22.59 1.79
C GLY A 393 -7.16 -22.36 0.68
N ALA A 394 -7.16 -23.26 -0.29
CA ALA A 394 -6.22 -23.27 -1.40
C ALA A 394 -6.97 -23.66 -2.68
N GLN A 395 -6.94 -22.79 -3.69
CA GLN A 395 -7.48 -23.11 -5.02
C GLN A 395 -6.40 -23.73 -5.92
N ASP A 396 -5.15 -23.30 -5.78
CA ASP A 396 -4.03 -23.80 -6.58
C ASP A 396 -3.65 -25.22 -6.12
N PRO A 397 -3.54 -26.21 -7.04
CA PRO A 397 -3.06 -27.55 -6.71
C PRO A 397 -1.69 -27.57 -6.02
N GLU A 398 -0.80 -26.62 -6.32
CA GLU A 398 0.50 -26.54 -5.64
C GLU A 398 0.34 -26.17 -4.16
N ASP A 399 -0.48 -25.16 -3.86
CA ASP A 399 -0.81 -24.76 -2.49
C ASP A 399 -1.47 -25.90 -1.71
N GLN A 400 -2.39 -26.64 -2.34
CA GLN A 400 -3.07 -27.79 -1.71
C GLN A 400 -2.08 -28.91 -1.34
N ARG A 401 -1.16 -29.24 -2.24
CA ARG A 401 -0.11 -30.25 -1.98
C ARG A 401 0.84 -29.78 -0.88
N TYR A 402 1.26 -28.52 -0.93
CA TYR A 402 2.12 -27.92 0.08
C TYR A 402 1.48 -28.02 1.48
N VAL A 403 0.23 -27.61 1.62
CA VAL A 403 -0.48 -27.66 2.91
C VAL A 403 -0.69 -29.09 3.38
N SER A 404 -1.06 -30.02 2.50
CA SER A 404 -1.24 -31.43 2.85
C SER A 404 0.06 -32.05 3.39
N GLN A 405 1.19 -31.78 2.74
CA GLN A 405 2.52 -32.20 3.19
C GLN A 405 2.90 -31.55 4.53
N LEU A 406 2.62 -30.26 4.71
CA LEU A 406 2.89 -29.52 5.96
C LEU A 406 2.11 -30.05 7.17
N LEU A 407 0.89 -30.55 6.93
CA LEU A 407 0.04 -31.14 7.97
C LEU A 407 0.53 -32.53 8.41
N GLY A 408 1.23 -33.25 7.52
CA GLY A 408 1.71 -34.60 7.76
C GLY A 408 0.62 -35.68 7.64
N GLU A 409 0.98 -36.90 8.03
CA GLU A 409 0.16 -38.09 7.85
C GLU A 409 -0.32 -38.69 9.18
N ARG A 410 -1.46 -39.37 9.12
CA ARG A 410 -2.12 -40.06 10.22
C ARG A 410 -2.44 -41.50 9.82
N LYS A 411 -2.41 -42.40 10.80
CA LYS A 411 -2.93 -43.76 10.65
C LYS A 411 -4.47 -43.75 10.57
N GLU A 412 -4.99 -44.24 9.46
CA GLU A 412 -6.40 -44.54 9.26
C GLU A 412 -6.59 -46.06 9.37
N VAL A 413 -7.42 -46.50 10.32
CA VAL A 413 -7.78 -47.91 10.45
C VAL A 413 -9.08 -48.11 9.67
N THR A 414 -8.97 -48.66 8.48
CA THR A 414 -10.10 -49.07 7.67
C THR A 414 -10.60 -50.42 8.18
N VAL A 415 -11.89 -50.49 8.50
CA VAL A 415 -12.54 -51.74 8.91
C VAL A 415 -13.38 -52.23 7.75
N ASP A 416 -12.84 -53.20 7.01
CA ASP A 416 -13.55 -53.82 5.92
C ASP A 416 -14.48 -54.89 6.51
N LYS A 417 -15.79 -54.63 6.46
CA LYS A 417 -16.83 -55.60 6.84
C LYS A 417 -17.30 -56.33 5.58
N ALA A 418 -16.83 -57.56 5.39
CA ALA A 418 -17.39 -58.44 4.39
C ALA A 418 -18.62 -59.15 5.00
N VAL A 419 -19.81 -58.84 4.48
CA VAL A 419 -21.05 -59.55 4.83
C VAL A 419 -21.31 -60.56 3.72
N SER A 420 -21.15 -61.85 4.00
CA SER A 420 -21.57 -62.91 3.08
C SER A 420 -23.10 -63.06 3.14
N THR A 421 -23.79 -62.59 2.10
CA THR A 421 -25.20 -62.93 1.84
C THR A 421 -25.28 -64.22 1.05
N GLY A 422 -24.87 -65.33 1.66
CA GLY A 422 -25.22 -66.68 1.20
C GLY A 422 -26.39 -67.19 2.03
N VAL A 423 -27.55 -67.42 1.41
CA VAL A 423 -28.71 -68.04 2.06
C VAL A 423 -28.67 -69.53 1.76
N THR A 424 -28.18 -70.33 2.70
CA THR A 424 -28.45 -71.76 2.79
C THR A 424 -29.06 -72.06 4.16
N LEU A 425 -30.04 -72.97 4.18
CA LEU A 425 -30.96 -73.25 5.31
C LEU A 425 -30.30 -73.69 6.63
N PHE A 426 -28.97 -73.81 6.70
CA PHE A 426 -28.24 -74.28 7.88
C PHE A 426 -27.00 -73.45 8.25
N ASP A 427 -26.69 -72.34 7.57
CA ASP A 427 -25.42 -71.63 7.80
C ASP A 427 -25.58 -70.31 8.58
N ARG A 428 -24.84 -70.20 9.68
CA ARG A 428 -24.87 -69.06 10.60
C ARG A 428 -24.18 -67.88 9.92
N LYS A 429 -24.83 -66.73 9.82
CA LYS A 429 -24.25 -65.48 9.27
C LYS A 429 -22.89 -65.18 9.92
N GLY A 430 -21.79 -65.48 9.21
CA GLY A 430 -20.44 -65.11 9.61
C GLY A 430 -20.10 -63.74 9.03
N ALA A 431 -20.02 -62.71 9.88
CA ALA A 431 -19.47 -61.42 9.48
C ALA A 431 -17.96 -61.44 9.75
N THR A 432 -17.14 -61.51 8.70
CA THR A 432 -15.69 -61.40 8.83
C THR A 432 -15.31 -59.92 8.85
N MET A 433 -14.71 -59.48 9.95
CA MET A 433 -14.20 -58.12 10.12
C MET A 433 -12.68 -58.13 9.94
N SER A 434 -12.17 -57.44 8.90
CA SER A 434 -10.74 -57.24 8.69
C SER A 434 -10.36 -55.80 9.03
N HIS A 435 -9.28 -55.63 9.81
CA HIS A 435 -8.74 -54.33 10.16
C HIS A 435 -7.48 -54.07 9.33
N LYS A 436 -7.53 -53.08 8.42
CA LYS A 436 -6.37 -52.64 7.65
C LYS A 436 -5.95 -51.26 8.13
N THR A 437 -4.70 -51.14 8.59
CA THR A 437 -4.13 -49.84 8.96
C THR A 437 -3.37 -49.28 7.77
N ALA A 438 -3.75 -48.10 7.28
CA ALA A 438 -3.06 -47.38 6.21
C ALA A 438 -2.64 -45.99 6.69
N MET A 439 -1.56 -45.45 6.12
CA MET A 439 -1.17 -44.06 6.33
C MET A 439 -1.95 -43.17 5.36
N ARG A 440 -2.55 -42.10 5.86
CA ARG A 440 -3.30 -41.12 5.07
C ARG A 440 -2.89 -39.71 5.48
N PRO A 441 -2.75 -38.75 4.55
CA PRO A 441 -2.57 -37.34 4.89
C PRO A 441 -3.65 -36.86 5.88
N LEU A 442 -3.26 -36.05 6.88
CA LEU A 442 -4.21 -35.52 7.86
C LEU A 442 -5.39 -34.79 7.20
N MET A 443 -5.11 -34.13 6.08
CA MET A 443 -6.10 -33.62 5.15
C MET A 443 -5.59 -33.80 3.73
N ARG A 444 -6.41 -34.38 2.86
CA ARG A 444 -6.02 -34.59 1.46
C ARG A 444 -6.09 -33.27 0.67
N PRO A 445 -5.36 -33.14 -0.45
CA PRO A 445 -5.43 -31.95 -1.31
C PRO A 445 -6.85 -31.59 -1.77
N ASP A 446 -7.69 -32.58 -2.10
CA ASP A 446 -9.09 -32.39 -2.50
C ASP A 446 -9.98 -31.90 -1.34
N GLU A 447 -9.74 -32.38 -0.12
CA GLU A 447 -10.41 -31.91 1.08
C GLU A 447 -10.02 -30.47 1.41
N LEU A 448 -8.75 -30.09 1.17
CA LEU A 448 -8.26 -28.72 1.32
C LEU A 448 -8.88 -27.77 0.30
N GLY A 449 -9.03 -28.22 -0.95
CA GLY A 449 -9.71 -27.46 -2.01
C GLY A 449 -11.20 -27.26 -1.74
N SER A 450 -11.85 -28.22 -1.09
CA SER A 450 -13.27 -28.17 -0.70
C SER A 450 -13.50 -27.72 0.75
N MET A 451 -12.47 -27.20 1.42
CA MET A 451 -12.58 -26.76 2.81
C MET A 451 -13.60 -25.64 2.95
N ASN A 452 -14.51 -25.80 3.93
CA ASN A 452 -15.55 -24.81 4.22
C ASN A 452 -14.94 -23.42 4.47
N GLU A 453 -15.51 -22.39 3.84
CA GLU A 453 -15.11 -20.97 3.97
C GLU A 453 -15.11 -20.46 5.42
N THR A 454 -15.81 -21.11 6.35
CA THR A 454 -15.80 -20.73 7.77
C THR A 454 -14.60 -21.28 8.53
N ARG A 455 -13.79 -22.16 7.93
CA ARG A 455 -12.67 -22.85 8.57
C ARG A 455 -11.34 -22.30 8.08
N CYS A 456 -10.32 -22.41 8.92
CA CYS A 456 -8.94 -22.13 8.55
C CYS A 456 -8.02 -23.16 9.19
N ILE A 457 -6.84 -23.33 8.61
CA ILE A 457 -5.77 -24.13 9.20
C ILE A 457 -4.75 -23.15 9.76
N ILE A 458 -4.36 -23.35 11.02
CA ILE A 458 -3.33 -22.55 11.69
C ILE A 458 -2.20 -23.52 12.07
N LYS A 459 -1.06 -23.42 11.40
CA LYS A 459 0.14 -24.19 11.70
C LYS A 459 1.14 -23.28 12.40
N LEU A 460 1.44 -23.59 13.66
CA LEU A 460 2.52 -22.94 14.39
C LEU A 460 3.82 -23.72 14.23
N ARG A 461 4.95 -23.02 14.29
CA ARG A 461 6.29 -23.63 14.34
C ARG A 461 6.36 -24.61 15.52
N ASN A 462 6.88 -25.81 15.26
CA ASN A 462 7.07 -26.88 16.27
C ASN A 462 5.81 -27.34 17.02
N GLN A 463 4.61 -27.03 16.52
CA GLN A 463 3.34 -27.48 17.11
C GLN A 463 2.48 -28.24 16.10
N GLN A 464 1.57 -29.06 16.60
CA GLN A 464 0.53 -29.68 15.79
C GLN A 464 -0.42 -28.61 15.20
N PRO A 465 -1.00 -28.83 14.02
CA PRO A 465 -1.90 -27.86 13.38
C PRO A 465 -3.21 -27.68 14.15
N ILE A 466 -3.85 -26.53 13.99
CA ILE A 466 -5.19 -26.24 14.54
C ILE A 466 -6.15 -26.08 13.37
N LEU A 467 -7.25 -26.83 13.40
CA LEU A 467 -8.41 -26.58 12.53
C LEU A 467 -9.29 -25.52 13.19
N GLY A 468 -9.04 -24.27 12.82
CA GLY A 468 -9.69 -23.08 13.38
C GLY A 468 -11.02 -22.74 12.71
N VAL A 469 -11.70 -21.77 13.32
CA VAL A 469 -12.88 -21.08 12.77
C VAL A 469 -12.48 -19.64 12.46
N ARG A 470 -12.85 -19.15 11.28
CA ARG A 470 -12.59 -17.77 10.86
C ARG A 470 -13.41 -16.80 11.70
N ASN A 471 -12.77 -15.71 12.11
CA ASN A 471 -13.40 -14.66 12.91
C ASN A 471 -13.71 -13.42 12.08
N PHE A 472 -14.78 -13.46 11.29
CA PHE A 472 -15.18 -12.28 10.53
C PHE A 472 -15.59 -11.14 11.47
N TYR A 473 -15.02 -9.95 11.31
CA TYR A 473 -15.26 -8.81 12.21
C TYR A 473 -16.76 -8.47 12.34
N TYR A 474 -17.52 -8.60 11.25
CA TYR A 474 -18.95 -8.30 11.20
C TYR A 474 -19.83 -9.37 11.88
N ALA A 475 -19.26 -10.54 12.19
CA ALA A 475 -19.93 -11.63 12.90
C ALA A 475 -19.55 -11.68 14.40
N ASP A 476 -18.47 -10.99 14.78
CA ASP A 476 -18.04 -10.82 16.17
C ASP A 476 -18.71 -9.56 16.77
N LYS A 477 -19.46 -9.74 17.86
CA LYS A 477 -20.21 -8.66 18.53
C LYS A 477 -19.32 -7.51 19.02
N GLU A 478 -18.10 -7.81 19.44
CA GLU A 478 -17.15 -6.82 19.94
C GLU A 478 -16.57 -6.01 18.77
N LEU A 479 -16.10 -6.71 17.74
CA LEU A 479 -15.46 -6.08 16.58
C LEU A 479 -16.45 -5.28 15.74
N THR A 480 -17.69 -5.76 15.61
CA THR A 480 -18.75 -5.02 14.89
C THR A 480 -19.03 -3.65 15.50
N LYS A 481 -18.88 -3.49 16.83
CA LYS A 481 -19.06 -2.20 17.52
C LYS A 481 -17.88 -1.24 17.31
N ARG A 482 -16.69 -1.78 17.00
CA ARG A 482 -15.47 -1.01 16.79
C ARG A 482 -15.27 -0.65 15.32
N ALA A 483 -15.61 -1.55 14.42
CA ALA A 483 -15.45 -1.34 12.99
C ALA A 483 -16.33 -0.19 12.47
N TRP A 484 -15.86 0.52 11.45
CA TRP A 484 -16.59 1.57 10.72
C TRP A 484 -17.05 2.75 11.58
N LEU A 485 -16.37 3.01 12.70
CA LEU A 485 -16.53 4.27 13.42
C LEU A 485 -16.00 5.41 12.55
N GLN A 486 -16.73 6.51 12.53
CA GLN A 486 -16.28 7.72 11.84
C GLN A 486 -15.14 8.37 12.62
N MET A 487 -14.11 8.84 11.92
CA MET A 487 -13.12 9.70 12.55
C MET A 487 -13.83 11.01 12.93
N ARG A 488 -13.58 11.50 14.15
CA ARG A 488 -13.97 12.87 14.48
C ARG A 488 -13.14 13.78 13.58
N ALA A 489 -13.80 14.65 12.81
CA ALA A 489 -13.09 15.72 12.15
C ALA A 489 -12.28 16.48 13.21
N PRO A 490 -11.02 16.88 12.91
CA PRO A 490 -10.31 17.78 13.81
C PRO A 490 -11.24 18.96 14.06
N SER A 491 -11.57 19.20 15.33
CA SER A 491 -12.30 20.41 15.70
C SER A 491 -11.48 21.56 15.14
N LYS A 492 -12.04 22.31 14.19
CA LYS A 492 -11.52 23.62 13.87
C LYS A 492 -11.37 24.31 15.21
N GLU A 493 -10.14 24.57 15.64
CA GLU A 493 -9.91 25.47 16.76
C GLU A 493 -10.68 26.73 16.40
N THR A 494 -11.71 27.01 17.19
CA THR A 494 -12.43 28.26 17.12
C THR A 494 -11.37 29.31 17.42
N SER A 495 -10.89 29.98 16.38
CA SER A 495 -10.17 31.24 16.51
C SER A 495 -11.02 32.11 17.42
N VAL A 496 -10.55 32.32 18.64
CA VAL A 496 -11.18 33.19 19.61
C VAL A 496 -11.16 34.58 18.98
N GLU A 497 -12.31 35.01 18.46
CA GLU A 497 -12.54 36.41 18.11
C GLU A 497 -12.51 37.23 19.40
N GLY A 498 -11.71 38.29 19.37
CA GLY A 498 -11.72 39.35 20.36
C GLY A 498 -10.42 39.47 21.14
N VAL A 499 -9.49 40.30 20.64
CA VAL A 499 -9.12 41.61 21.22
C VAL A 499 -8.31 42.40 20.20
N GLY A 500 -8.80 43.59 19.83
CA GLY A 500 -7.99 44.78 19.49
C GLY A 500 -7.49 44.92 18.06
N ASN A 501 -8.20 45.74 17.26
CA ASN A 501 -7.63 46.42 16.10
C ASN A 501 -6.39 47.23 16.53
N PHE A 502 -5.23 46.90 15.98
CA PHE A 502 -4.12 47.83 15.83
C PHE A 502 -3.77 47.87 14.35
N GLU A 503 -4.16 48.96 13.69
CA GLU A 503 -3.65 49.33 12.37
C GLU A 503 -2.16 49.66 12.53
N PHE A 504 -1.31 48.96 11.78
CA PHE A 504 0.08 49.36 11.56
C PHE A 504 0.22 49.77 10.10
N GLU A 505 0.38 51.08 9.88
CA GLU A 505 0.77 51.69 8.62
C GLU A 505 2.14 51.16 8.19
N VAL A 506 2.25 50.67 6.96
CA VAL A 506 3.51 50.30 6.32
C VAL A 506 3.98 51.51 5.51
N PRO A 507 5.17 52.09 5.76
CA PRO A 507 5.71 53.13 4.90
C PRO A 507 6.26 52.51 3.62
N GLU A 508 5.83 53.02 2.46
CA GLU A 508 6.48 52.78 1.17
C GLU A 508 7.90 53.39 1.19
N ALA A 509 8.91 52.54 0.96
CA ALA A 509 10.27 52.99 0.67
C ALA A 509 10.53 52.84 -0.84
N GLY A 510 10.75 53.97 -1.52
CA GLY A 510 11.12 54.02 -2.93
C GLY A 510 12.53 53.47 -3.22
N PRO A 511 12.87 53.20 -4.50
CA PRO A 511 14.11 52.54 -4.86
C PRO A 511 15.29 53.53 -4.85
N SER A 512 16.40 53.13 -4.23
CA SER A 512 17.72 53.74 -4.47
C SER A 512 18.69 52.71 -5.06
N PRO A 513 19.59 53.12 -5.98
CA PRO A 513 20.34 52.20 -6.82
C PRO A 513 21.56 51.64 -6.07
N VAL A 514 21.76 50.33 -6.14
CA VAL A 514 23.01 49.70 -5.68
C VAL A 514 23.83 49.30 -6.89
N SER A 515 25.06 49.81 -6.89
CA SER A 515 26.10 49.65 -7.91
C SER A 515 26.51 48.19 -8.09
N ALA A 516 26.79 47.80 -9.33
CA ALA A 516 27.23 46.47 -9.72
C ALA A 516 28.65 46.17 -9.20
N SER A 517 28.76 45.25 -8.24
CA SER A 517 29.99 44.53 -7.92
C SER A 517 29.89 43.09 -8.43
N GLN A 518 30.95 42.64 -9.09
CA GLN A 518 31.07 41.35 -9.78
C GLN A 518 30.58 40.17 -8.94
N ILE A 519 29.60 39.44 -9.49
CA ILE A 519 29.10 38.18 -8.94
C ILE A 519 30.12 37.11 -9.28
N ILE A 520 30.83 36.61 -8.25
CA ILE A 520 31.52 35.32 -8.35
C ILE A 520 30.41 34.26 -8.42
N SER A 521 30.32 33.54 -9.53
CA SER A 521 29.30 32.51 -9.73
C SER A 521 29.56 31.32 -8.81
N ILE A 522 28.73 31.17 -7.78
CA ILE A 522 28.70 30.00 -6.89
C ILE A 522 28.11 28.82 -7.70
N PRO A 523 28.76 27.64 -7.74
CA PRO A 523 28.23 26.46 -8.42
C PRO A 523 26.82 26.11 -7.93
N GLY A 524 25.84 26.13 -8.84
CA GLY A 524 24.45 25.78 -8.54
C GLY A 524 23.57 26.87 -7.90
N ALA A 525 24.03 28.13 -7.82
CA ALA A 525 23.23 29.25 -7.31
C ALA A 525 21.86 29.42 -8.03
N LYS A 526 21.78 29.01 -9.30
CA LYS A 526 20.53 29.07 -10.09
C LYS A 526 19.45 28.12 -9.57
N PHE A 527 19.82 26.99 -8.96
CA PHE A 527 18.86 26.02 -8.41
C PHE A 527 18.21 26.49 -7.09
N ALA A 528 18.87 27.39 -6.35
CA ALA A 528 18.37 27.89 -5.06
C ALA A 528 17.27 28.96 -5.19
N ALA A 529 17.28 29.74 -6.27
CA ALA A 529 16.43 30.93 -6.40
C ALA A 529 14.92 30.64 -6.60
N ASN A 530 14.55 29.46 -7.08
CA ASN A 530 13.17 29.18 -7.56
C ASN A 530 12.42 28.06 -6.81
N SER A 531 12.98 27.43 -5.77
CA SER A 531 12.30 26.39 -4.96
C SER A 531 10.98 26.87 -4.35
N SER A 532 10.86 28.19 -4.13
CA SER A 532 9.72 28.84 -3.48
C SER A 532 8.56 29.24 -4.41
N ALA A 533 8.74 29.18 -5.74
CA ALA A 533 7.74 29.66 -6.71
C ALA A 533 6.68 28.60 -7.09
N VAL A 534 6.98 27.31 -6.94
CA VAL A 534 6.15 26.21 -7.49
C VAL A 534 4.89 25.91 -6.64
N LEU A 535 4.78 26.45 -5.41
CA LEU A 535 3.71 26.09 -4.46
C LEU A 535 2.67 27.18 -4.16
N ARG A 536 2.64 28.31 -4.90
CA ARG A 536 1.67 29.39 -4.64
C ARG A 536 0.90 29.82 -5.88
N LYS A 537 -0.24 29.18 -6.13
CA LYS A 537 -1.52 29.83 -6.51
C LYS A 537 -2.63 28.79 -6.71
N PRO A 538 -3.79 28.90 -6.04
CA PRO A 538 -5.03 28.28 -6.50
C PRO A 538 -5.60 29.11 -7.68
N PRO A 539 -6.28 28.51 -8.67
CA PRO A 539 -6.82 29.26 -9.80
C PRO A 539 -8.03 30.10 -9.35
N SER A 540 -7.88 31.42 -9.43
CA SER A 540 -8.99 32.38 -9.39
C SER A 540 -9.64 32.46 -10.78
N GLN A 541 -10.97 32.58 -10.77
CA GLN A 541 -11.86 32.63 -11.92
C GLN A 541 -11.39 33.62 -13.01
N LEU A 542 -11.28 33.13 -14.25
CA LEU A 542 -11.06 33.95 -15.44
C LEU A 542 -12.41 34.52 -15.91
N GLN A 543 -12.48 35.85 -16.04
CA GLN A 543 -13.49 36.55 -16.85
C GLN A 543 -12.98 36.68 -18.30
N PRO A 544 -13.86 36.80 -19.31
CA PRO A 544 -13.47 36.73 -20.71
C PRO A 544 -13.13 38.12 -21.28
N GLU A 545 -11.93 38.26 -21.85
CA GLU A 545 -11.55 39.39 -22.71
C GLU A 545 -11.46 38.97 -24.19
N GLN A 546 -11.59 39.99 -25.04
CA GLN A 546 -12.03 39.95 -26.42
C GLN A 546 -10.96 39.44 -27.40
N PHE A 547 -11.41 38.71 -28.42
CA PHE A 547 -10.59 38.23 -29.54
C PHE A 547 -10.21 39.39 -30.47
N HIS A 548 -8.90 39.54 -30.73
CA HIS A 548 -8.37 40.27 -31.89
C HIS A 548 -7.98 39.27 -32.98
N GLU A 549 -8.49 39.51 -34.19
CA GLU A 549 -8.18 38.81 -35.43
C GLU A 549 -6.71 39.02 -35.85
N LEU A 550 -6.10 37.98 -36.44
CA LEU A 550 -4.87 38.08 -37.24
C LEU A 550 -5.17 37.62 -38.68
N PRO A 551 -4.62 38.30 -39.71
CA PRO A 551 -4.96 38.04 -41.11
C PRO A 551 -4.10 36.95 -41.77
N GLU A 552 -4.68 36.34 -42.81
CA GLU A 552 -4.13 35.33 -43.71
C GLU A 552 -3.00 35.85 -44.61
N GLY A 553 -2.07 34.96 -45.02
CA GLY A 553 -1.14 35.25 -46.11
C GLY A 553 0.00 34.25 -46.36
N ALA A 554 -0.28 33.24 -47.19
CA ALA A 554 0.57 32.70 -48.27
C ALA A 554 2.02 32.20 -48.00
N ASN A 555 2.26 30.90 -48.22
CA ASN A 555 2.78 30.31 -49.49
C ASN A 555 3.51 28.99 -49.26
N GLU A 556 3.19 28.01 -50.10
CA GLU A 556 3.79 26.68 -50.19
C GLU A 556 5.19 26.70 -50.80
N THR A 557 6.03 25.71 -50.45
CA THR A 557 6.76 24.89 -51.44
C THR A 557 7.19 23.54 -50.85
N PRO A 558 7.24 22.44 -51.63
CA PRO A 558 7.30 21.06 -51.11
C PRO A 558 8.64 20.36 -51.37
N ARG A 559 8.91 19.23 -50.67
CA ARG A 559 9.72 18.08 -51.14
C ARG A 559 9.60 16.87 -50.16
N PRO A 560 9.89 15.63 -50.60
CA PRO A 560 8.98 14.51 -50.40
C PRO A 560 9.60 13.30 -49.69
N GLY A 561 8.72 12.39 -49.22
CA GLY A 561 9.02 10.97 -49.08
C GLY A 561 8.79 10.41 -47.69
N GLN A 562 7.65 9.73 -47.50
CA GLN A 562 7.60 8.29 -47.17
C GLN A 562 6.14 7.83 -47.05
N ASN A 563 5.82 6.77 -47.80
CA ASN A 563 4.54 6.07 -47.81
C ASN A 563 4.25 5.43 -46.44
N SER A 564 3.05 5.62 -45.92
CA SER A 564 2.38 4.70 -44.99
C SER A 564 0.86 4.75 -45.21
N ASP A 565 0.22 3.61 -44.94
CA ASP A 565 -1.10 3.15 -45.39
C ASP A 565 -2.32 4.08 -45.20
N PRO A 566 -3.38 3.96 -46.04
CA PRO A 566 -4.63 4.69 -45.89
C PRO A 566 -5.67 3.86 -45.11
N SER A 567 -5.81 4.08 -43.80
CA SER A 567 -7.10 3.92 -43.12
C SER A 567 -7.12 4.61 -41.76
N CYS A 568 -8.23 5.30 -41.47
CA CYS A 568 -8.58 6.00 -40.23
C CYS A 568 -8.05 7.44 -40.05
N THR A 569 -8.61 8.37 -40.81
CA THR A 569 -8.77 9.77 -40.37
C THR A 569 -10.21 9.99 -39.91
N SER A 570 -10.45 9.92 -38.60
CA SER A 570 -11.69 10.41 -38.00
C SER A 570 -11.68 11.94 -38.02
N PRO A 571 -12.73 12.64 -38.48
CA PRO A 571 -12.78 14.09 -38.38
C PRO A 571 -12.80 14.52 -36.91
N ALA A 572 -12.15 15.65 -36.61
CA ALA A 572 -12.16 16.23 -35.27
C ALA A 572 -13.61 16.41 -34.78
N PRO A 573 -13.93 16.08 -33.51
CA PRO A 573 -15.30 16.15 -33.01
C PRO A 573 -15.82 17.60 -33.04
N ASP A 574 -16.95 17.79 -33.72
CA ASP A 574 -17.68 19.07 -33.76
C ASP A 574 -18.46 19.25 -32.45
N PHE A 575 -17.79 19.79 -31.45
CA PHE A 575 -18.35 20.03 -30.13
C PHE A 575 -19.54 20.99 -30.13
N LYS A 576 -19.63 21.87 -31.14
CA LYS A 576 -20.69 22.89 -31.20
C LYS A 576 -22.03 22.26 -31.57
N SER A 577 -22.06 21.42 -32.60
CA SER A 577 -23.28 20.69 -32.96
C SER A 577 -23.71 19.68 -31.90
N ALA A 578 -22.75 19.08 -31.18
CA ALA A 578 -23.04 18.19 -30.05
C ALA A 578 -23.70 18.93 -28.87
N LEU A 579 -23.24 20.15 -28.55
CA LEU A 579 -23.84 20.99 -27.50
C LEU A 579 -25.27 21.41 -27.87
N ASP A 580 -25.49 21.82 -29.11
CA ASP A 580 -26.80 22.23 -29.60
C ASP A 580 -27.79 21.05 -29.59
N ALA A 581 -27.34 19.85 -29.97
CA ALA A 581 -28.14 18.64 -29.90
C ALA A 581 -28.48 18.21 -28.46
N SER A 582 -27.57 18.42 -27.50
CA SER A 582 -27.82 18.18 -26.08
C SER A 582 -28.86 19.15 -25.51
N ALA A 583 -28.75 20.45 -25.84
CA ALA A 583 -29.70 21.47 -25.43
C ALA A 583 -31.13 21.17 -25.95
N LEU A 584 -31.25 20.69 -27.19
CA LEU A 584 -32.53 20.32 -27.78
C LEU A 584 -33.16 19.09 -27.10
N ARG A 585 -32.34 18.08 -26.77
CA ARG A 585 -32.79 16.88 -26.02
C ARG A 585 -33.29 17.26 -24.62
N LYS A 586 -32.60 18.16 -23.94
CA LYS A 586 -33.01 18.67 -22.61
C LYS A 586 -34.35 19.38 -22.66
N ALA A 587 -34.56 20.26 -23.64
CA ALA A 587 -35.84 20.95 -23.84
C ALA A 587 -37.00 19.97 -24.10
N GLY A 588 -36.78 18.94 -24.94
CA GLY A 588 -37.79 17.91 -25.21
C GLY A 588 -38.13 17.04 -24.00
N ALA A 589 -37.13 16.70 -23.18
CA ALA A 589 -37.32 15.97 -21.93
C ALA A 589 -38.14 16.78 -20.91
N ASP A 590 -37.82 18.06 -20.71
CA ASP A 590 -38.57 18.93 -19.81
C ASP A 590 -40.03 19.08 -20.24
N GLN A 591 -40.30 19.27 -21.54
CA GLN A 591 -41.67 19.41 -22.06
C GLN A 591 -42.49 18.12 -21.86
N SER A 592 -41.87 16.95 -22.01
CA SER A 592 -42.51 15.65 -21.79
C SER A 592 -42.85 15.43 -20.30
N ILE A 593 -41.95 15.82 -19.42
CA ILE A 593 -42.14 15.74 -17.97
C ILE A 593 -43.24 16.70 -17.50
N GLU A 594 -43.33 17.90 -18.08
CA GLU A 594 -44.44 18.82 -17.78
C GLU A 594 -45.79 18.26 -18.18
N LYS A 595 -45.92 17.65 -19.37
CA LYS A 595 -47.14 16.95 -19.78
C LYS A 595 -47.52 15.86 -18.76
N ILE A 596 -46.56 15.04 -18.32
CA ILE A 596 -46.80 14.00 -17.31
C ILE A 596 -47.23 14.61 -15.96
N LEU A 597 -46.62 15.71 -15.53
CA LEU A 597 -46.97 16.41 -14.29
C LEU A 597 -48.37 17.04 -14.36
N THR A 598 -48.82 17.49 -15.53
CA THR A 598 -50.19 17.97 -15.72
C THR A 598 -51.23 16.85 -15.59
N ILE A 599 -50.93 15.66 -16.12
CA ILE A 599 -51.80 14.47 -16.02
C ILE A 599 -51.92 14.01 -14.56
N PHE A 600 -50.83 14.08 -13.78
CA PHE A 600 -50.82 13.63 -12.38
C PHE A 600 -51.21 14.70 -11.35
N LYS A 601 -51.84 15.80 -11.76
CA LYS A 601 -52.28 16.89 -10.86
C LYS A 601 -53.19 16.40 -9.73
N SER A 602 -54.04 15.39 -9.96
CA SER A 602 -55.00 14.85 -8.99
C SER A 602 -54.45 13.80 -8.02
N SER A 603 -53.21 13.32 -8.22
CA SER A 603 -52.63 12.24 -7.41
C SER A 603 -51.27 12.66 -6.81
N PRO A 604 -51.22 13.08 -5.53
CA PRO A 604 -50.02 13.68 -4.93
C PRO A 604 -48.82 12.72 -4.86
N ALA A 605 -49.04 11.41 -4.69
CA ALA A 605 -47.97 10.41 -4.71
C ALA A 605 -47.30 10.29 -6.11
N LYS A 606 -48.10 10.26 -7.18
CA LYS A 606 -47.62 10.19 -8.57
C LYS A 606 -46.91 11.47 -9.00
N LYS A 607 -47.40 12.64 -8.54
CA LYS A 607 -46.75 13.93 -8.74
C LYS A 607 -45.37 14.00 -8.07
N ARG A 608 -45.21 13.42 -6.87
CA ARG A 608 -43.90 13.31 -6.20
C ARG A 608 -42.94 12.41 -6.97
N ALA A 609 -43.41 11.27 -7.47
CA ALA A 609 -42.59 10.39 -8.30
C ALA A 609 -42.12 11.06 -9.59
N ALA A 610 -43.02 11.75 -10.32
CA ALA A 610 -42.66 12.49 -11.52
C ALA A 610 -41.65 13.64 -11.25
N LYS A 611 -41.77 14.35 -10.12
CA LYS A 611 -40.76 15.34 -9.70
C LYS A 611 -39.40 14.71 -9.39
N LYS A 612 -39.37 13.50 -8.84
CA LYS A 612 -38.13 12.76 -8.59
C LYS A 612 -37.45 12.37 -9.90
N VAL A 613 -38.23 11.86 -10.86
CA VAL A 613 -37.73 11.53 -12.22
C VAL A 613 -37.18 12.79 -12.91
N ARG A 614 -37.83 13.95 -12.77
CA ARG A 614 -37.28 15.22 -13.29
C ARG A 614 -35.88 15.50 -12.75
N LYS A 615 -35.69 15.35 -11.44
CA LYS A 615 -34.39 15.59 -10.80
C LYS A 615 -33.31 14.62 -11.28
N GLU A 616 -33.66 13.34 -11.47
CA GLU A 616 -32.74 12.31 -11.97
C GLU A 616 -32.35 12.57 -13.44
N VAL A 617 -33.30 12.98 -14.29
CA VAL A 617 -33.03 13.35 -15.70
C VAL A 617 -32.16 14.61 -15.79
N THR A 618 -32.40 15.62 -14.95
CA THR A 618 -31.56 16.83 -14.92
C THR A 618 -30.13 16.55 -14.47
N LEU A 619 -29.93 15.60 -13.52
CA LEU A 619 -28.61 15.15 -13.11
C LEU A 619 -27.89 14.40 -14.25
N ALA A 620 -28.58 13.49 -14.93
CA ALA A 620 -27.98 12.74 -16.04
C ALA A 620 -27.57 13.64 -17.22
N LEU A 621 -28.35 14.69 -17.50
CA LEU A 621 -28.04 15.69 -18.54
C LEU A 621 -27.05 16.80 -18.08
N ALA A 622 -26.60 16.77 -16.82
CA ALA A 622 -25.52 17.64 -16.34
C ALA A 622 -24.16 16.90 -16.35
N ASP A 623 -24.19 15.56 -16.38
CA ASP A 623 -23.02 14.70 -16.55
C ASP A 623 -22.66 14.48 -18.04
N GLU A 624 -23.61 14.64 -18.97
CA GLU A 624 -23.40 14.80 -20.44
C GLU A 624 -22.95 16.22 -20.77
#